data_AF-A0A1S9PJ50-F1
#
_entry.id   AF-A0A1S9PJ50-F1
#
_cell.length_a   1.000
_cell.length_b   1.000
_cell.length_c   1.000
_cell.angle_alpha   90.00
_cell.angle_beta   90.00
_cell.angle_gamma   90.00
#
_symmetry.space_group_name_H-M   'P 1'
#
loop_
_entity.id
_entity.type
_entity.pdbx_description
1 polymer ?
#
loop_
_entity_poly.entity_id
_entity_poly.type
_entity_poly.pdbx_seq_one_letter_code
_entity_poly.pdbx_strand_id
1 'polypeptide(L)'
;MRTPILTACLLSLLFNTVYGQKKKKMELLFNAPGGHTIRLDTNHIYYDNKIIFNHQYPDEVAMKFKEHRFIKSGQAVFLFICDNGAPNDDEFEVYQVFPGSAKFITKSIASPIKDYDSDSMLEFGGSNLTEVHPSRDSMYYIPSKYFEINNEKILFDKRLTVQTDKEVNGIYLAQPLDKKGICCKVIPITKAERKAERKN
;
A
#
# COMPACT_ATOMS: atom_id res chain seq x y z
N MET A 1 64.64 -37.88 45.52
CA MET A 1 63.56 -38.21 44.55
C MET A 1 62.22 -37.78 45.13
N ARG A 2 61.62 -36.73 44.56
CA ARG A 2 60.18 -36.36 44.58
C ARG A 2 60.04 -35.02 43.86
N THR A 3 59.60 -35.06 42.60
CA THR A 3 58.95 -33.96 41.86
C THR A 3 57.42 -34.06 42.07
N PRO A 4 56.57 -33.27 41.42
CA PRO A 4 56.37 -31.81 41.46
C PRO A 4 54.88 -31.46 41.76
N ILE A 5 54.51 -30.19 42.03
CA ILE A 5 53.12 -29.73 41.78
C ILE A 5 53.16 -28.31 41.21
N LEU A 6 53.07 -28.21 39.88
CA LEU A 6 52.68 -27.00 39.17
C LEU A 6 51.15 -27.07 39.02
N THR A 7 50.42 -26.20 39.73
CA THR A 7 48.97 -26.10 39.61
C THR A 7 48.65 -25.07 38.53
N ALA A 8 48.50 -25.54 37.29
CA ALA A 8 47.92 -24.77 36.19
C ALA A 8 46.77 -25.58 35.60
N CYS A 9 45.52 -25.16 35.84
CA CYS A 9 44.41 -25.60 35.02
C CYS A 9 43.20 -24.67 35.16
N LEU A 10 42.82 -24.11 34.01
CA LEU A 10 41.47 -23.86 33.54
C LEU A 10 40.54 -23.06 34.47
N LEU A 11 40.46 -21.76 34.22
CA LEU A 11 39.18 -21.06 34.35
C LEU A 11 38.67 -20.73 32.94
N SER A 12 37.61 -21.45 32.60
CA SER A 12 36.89 -21.49 31.34
C SER A 12 36.47 -20.11 30.88
N LEU A 13 36.94 -19.72 29.69
CA LEU A 13 36.31 -18.70 28.88
C LEU A 13 34.88 -19.15 28.58
N LEU A 14 33.92 -18.60 29.32
CA LEU A 14 32.51 -18.58 28.94
C LEU A 14 32.40 -17.70 27.70
N PHE A 15 32.70 -18.27 26.53
CA PHE A 15 32.23 -17.74 25.26
C PHE A 15 30.70 -17.84 25.30
N ASN A 16 30.07 -16.76 25.76
CA ASN A 16 28.67 -16.49 25.42
C ASN A 16 28.60 -16.43 23.90
N THR A 17 28.30 -17.57 23.28
CA THR A 17 27.83 -17.60 21.91
C THR A 17 26.48 -16.91 21.93
N VAL A 18 26.52 -15.59 21.75
CA VAL A 18 25.35 -14.82 21.36
C VAL A 18 24.97 -15.38 19.99
N TYR A 19 24.10 -16.39 20.00
CA TYR A 19 23.35 -16.80 18.82
C TYR A 19 22.54 -15.58 18.41
N GLY A 20 23.11 -14.76 17.52
CA GLY A 20 22.37 -13.73 16.82
C GLY A 20 21.24 -14.42 16.10
N GLN A 21 20.03 -14.32 16.65
CA GLN A 21 18.83 -14.74 15.95
C GLN A 21 18.80 -13.96 14.64
N LYS A 22 19.04 -14.64 13.51
CA LYS A 22 18.85 -14.04 12.20
C LYS A 22 17.43 -13.52 12.18
N LYS A 23 17.26 -12.20 12.14
CA LYS A 23 15.95 -11.55 12.01
C LYS A 23 15.23 -12.24 10.86
N LYS A 24 14.11 -12.92 11.15
CA LYS A 24 13.28 -13.56 10.13
C LYS A 24 12.86 -12.45 9.18
N LYS A 25 13.30 -12.52 7.91
CA LYS A 25 12.84 -11.59 6.89
C LYS A 25 11.32 -11.74 6.81
N MET A 26 10.59 -10.63 6.92
CA MET A 26 9.16 -10.64 6.68
C MET A 26 8.93 -10.86 5.20
N GLU A 27 8.09 -11.85 4.89
CA GLU A 27 7.75 -12.24 3.53
C GLU A 27 6.25 -12.48 3.47
N LEU A 28 5.63 -12.09 2.36
CA LEU A 28 4.24 -12.41 2.06
C LEU A 28 4.22 -13.56 1.05
N LEU A 29 3.44 -14.60 1.32
CA LEU A 29 3.32 -15.78 0.48
C LEU A 29 1.88 -15.96 0.01
N PHE A 30 1.71 -16.30 -1.26
CA PHE A 30 0.45 -16.68 -1.86
C PHE A 30 0.59 -17.99 -2.62
N ASN A 31 -0.30 -18.93 -2.32
CA ASN A 31 -0.39 -20.21 -3.02
C ASN A 31 -1.37 -20.04 -4.19
N ALA A 32 -0.82 -19.93 -5.40
CA ALA A 32 -1.60 -19.83 -6.61
C ALA A 32 -2.22 -21.19 -7.01
N PRO A 33 -3.30 -21.20 -7.80
CA PRO A 33 -3.86 -22.43 -8.35
C PRO A 33 -2.80 -23.25 -9.10
N GLY A 34 -2.89 -24.59 -9.04
CA GLY A 34 -1.92 -25.47 -9.69
C GLY A 34 -0.68 -25.78 -8.86
N GLY A 35 -0.62 -25.34 -7.60
CA GLY A 35 0.51 -25.61 -6.69
C GLY A 35 1.68 -24.64 -6.84
N HIS A 36 1.51 -23.59 -7.66
CA HIS A 36 2.49 -22.53 -7.81
C HIS A 36 2.51 -21.61 -6.57
N THR A 37 3.66 -20.99 -6.35
CA THR A 37 3.89 -20.08 -5.21
C THR A 37 4.32 -18.71 -5.71
N ILE A 38 3.69 -17.67 -5.17
CA ILE A 38 4.08 -16.29 -5.40
C ILE A 38 4.52 -15.72 -4.05
N ARG A 39 5.71 -15.14 -4.01
CA ARG A 39 6.29 -14.57 -2.79
C ARG A 39 6.71 -13.12 -3.02
N LEU A 40 6.45 -12.27 -2.04
CA LEU A 40 6.95 -10.91 -1.96
C LEU A 40 7.89 -10.81 -0.76
N ASP A 41 9.09 -10.28 -1.00
CA ASP A 41 9.95 -9.71 0.04
C ASP A 41 10.22 -8.24 -0.27
N THR A 42 10.93 -7.55 0.62
CA THR A 42 11.26 -6.12 0.49
C THR A 42 11.92 -5.73 -0.84
N ASN A 43 12.60 -6.66 -1.51
CA ASN A 43 13.38 -6.39 -2.72
C ASN A 43 12.74 -6.98 -3.97
N HIS A 44 12.07 -8.12 -3.88
CA HIS A 44 11.70 -8.88 -5.07
C HIS A 44 10.30 -9.50 -5.00
N ILE A 45 9.72 -9.71 -6.18
CA ILE A 45 8.60 -10.61 -6.39
C ILE A 45 9.15 -11.91 -6.99
N TYR A 46 8.74 -13.04 -6.43
CA TYR A 46 9.12 -14.37 -6.90
C TYR A 46 7.91 -15.14 -7.40
N TYR A 47 8.13 -15.96 -8.42
CA TYR A 47 7.20 -17.00 -8.88
C TYR A 47 7.95 -18.33 -8.89
N ASP A 48 7.50 -19.30 -8.11
CA ASP A 48 8.16 -20.60 -7.91
C ASP A 48 9.68 -20.47 -7.63
N ASN A 49 10.00 -19.63 -6.66
CA ASN A 49 11.36 -19.30 -6.22
C ASN A 49 12.26 -18.59 -7.26
N LYS A 50 11.75 -18.26 -8.45
CA LYS A 50 12.46 -17.42 -9.42
C LYS A 50 12.07 -15.97 -9.25
N ILE A 51 13.05 -15.06 -9.24
CA ILE A 51 12.79 -13.63 -9.25
C ILE A 51 12.15 -13.26 -10.59
N ILE A 52 11.01 -12.57 -10.52
CA ILE A 52 10.27 -12.08 -11.70
C ILE A 52 10.19 -10.56 -11.74
N PHE A 53 10.55 -9.88 -10.65
CA PHE A 53 10.56 -8.44 -10.54
C PHE A 53 11.50 -7.98 -9.42
N ASN A 54 12.20 -6.85 -9.62
CA ASN A 54 13.04 -6.20 -8.63
C ASN A 54 12.45 -4.82 -8.32
N HIS A 55 12.22 -4.53 -7.04
CA HIS A 55 11.78 -3.21 -6.59
C HIS A 55 12.93 -2.22 -6.70
N GLN A 56 12.64 -1.04 -7.22
CA GLN A 56 13.62 0.04 -7.35
C GLN A 56 13.93 0.70 -6.00
N TYR A 57 12.95 0.75 -5.09
CA TYR A 57 13.03 1.43 -3.79
C TYR A 57 12.62 0.51 -2.63
N PRO A 58 13.45 -0.50 -2.29
CA PRO A 58 13.10 -1.51 -1.30
C PRO A 58 12.85 -0.94 0.11
N ASP A 59 13.50 0.19 0.46
CA ASP A 59 13.33 0.81 1.78
C ASP A 59 11.94 1.43 1.99
N GLU A 60 11.19 1.69 0.92
CA GLU A 60 9.83 2.23 0.94
C GLU A 60 8.77 1.13 1.10
N VAL A 61 9.10 -0.10 0.67
CA VAL A 61 8.28 -1.30 0.84
C VAL A 61 8.41 -1.79 2.28
N ALA A 62 7.73 -1.11 3.19
CA ALA A 62 7.73 -1.53 4.58
C ALA A 62 6.85 -2.77 4.72
N MET A 63 7.46 -3.97 4.67
CA MET A 63 6.78 -5.26 4.80
C MET A 63 5.93 -5.42 6.09
N LYS A 64 6.08 -4.48 7.04
CA LYS A 64 5.23 -4.37 8.24
C LYS A 64 3.78 -4.00 7.94
N PHE A 65 3.49 -3.41 6.77
CA PHE A 65 2.14 -3.02 6.41
C PHE A 65 1.27 -4.27 6.18
N LYS A 66 0.10 -4.28 6.80
CA LYS A 66 -0.85 -5.41 6.72
C LYS A 66 -1.63 -5.40 5.42
N GLU A 67 -1.56 -4.29 4.71
CA GLU A 67 -2.29 -3.96 3.50
C GLU A 67 -1.64 -4.63 2.27
N HIS A 68 -0.35 -5.01 2.36
CA HIS A 68 0.30 -5.87 1.37
C HIS A 68 -0.50 -7.16 1.18
N ARG A 69 -1.03 -7.41 -0.01
CA ARG A 69 -1.87 -8.60 -0.24
C ARG A 69 -1.94 -9.03 -1.69
N PHE A 70 -2.16 -10.32 -1.86
CA PHE A 70 -2.52 -10.91 -3.14
C PHE A 70 -4.04 -11.07 -3.24
N ILE A 71 -4.61 -10.70 -4.38
CA ILE A 71 -6.02 -10.90 -4.71
C ILE A 71 -6.12 -11.70 -6.00
N LYS A 72 -6.86 -12.80 -5.95
CA LYS A 72 -7.19 -13.60 -7.13
C LYS A 72 -8.52 -13.13 -7.70
N SER A 73 -8.56 -12.86 -9.00
CA SER A 73 -9.78 -12.62 -9.77
C SER A 73 -9.72 -13.47 -11.03
N GLY A 74 -10.58 -14.49 -11.13
CA GLY A 74 -10.48 -15.52 -12.17
C GLY A 74 -9.11 -16.20 -12.18
N GLN A 75 -8.41 -16.14 -13.31
CA GLN A 75 -7.03 -16.62 -13.49
C GLN A 75 -5.97 -15.56 -13.16
N ALA A 76 -6.35 -14.29 -13.04
CA ALA A 76 -5.42 -13.23 -12.69
C ALA A 76 -5.13 -13.22 -11.18
N VAL A 77 -3.87 -12.92 -10.85
CA VAL A 77 -3.43 -12.60 -9.49
C VAL A 77 -2.89 -11.18 -9.50
N PHE A 78 -3.46 -10.34 -8.65
CA PHE A 78 -3.01 -8.98 -8.40
C PHE A 78 -2.26 -8.93 -7.08
N LEU A 79 -1.09 -8.31 -7.09
CA LEU A 79 -0.32 -7.99 -5.90
C LEU A 79 -0.47 -6.50 -5.61
N PHE A 80 -0.91 -6.19 -4.40
CA PHE A 80 -0.98 -4.85 -3.84
C PHE A 80 0.20 -4.67 -2.91
N ILE A 81 1.05 -3.70 -3.21
CA ILE A 81 2.21 -3.34 -2.41
C ILE A 81 1.93 -1.98 -1.81
N CYS A 82 1.91 -1.90 -0.49
CA CYS A 82 1.70 -0.67 0.26
C CYS A 82 3.03 0.03 0.51
N ASP A 83 3.17 1.26 0.02
CA ASP A 83 4.34 2.10 0.23
C ASP A 83 4.01 3.23 1.20
N ASN A 84 5.02 3.67 1.96
CA ASN A 84 4.87 4.76 2.91
C ASN A 84 4.69 6.10 2.16
N GLY A 85 3.51 6.70 2.29
CA GLY A 85 3.14 7.92 1.58
C GLY A 85 3.55 9.23 2.27
N ALA A 86 4.13 9.16 3.48
CA ALA A 86 4.34 10.34 4.31
C ALA A 86 5.04 11.52 3.57
N PRO A 87 4.54 12.76 3.70
CA PRO A 87 3.52 13.21 4.66
C PRO A 87 2.06 12.96 4.23
N ASN A 88 1.85 12.39 3.05
CA ASN A 88 0.54 12.04 2.52
C ASN A 88 0.08 10.66 3.03
N ASP A 89 -1.12 10.24 2.61
CA ASP A 89 -1.59 8.88 2.85
C ASP A 89 -0.74 7.84 2.10
N ASP A 90 -0.59 6.65 2.69
CA ASP A 90 0.09 5.51 2.07
C ASP A 90 -0.54 5.16 0.71
N GLU A 91 0.27 4.60 -0.20
CA GLU A 91 -0.15 4.29 -1.57
C GLU A 91 -0.03 2.79 -1.86
N PHE A 92 -0.96 2.27 -2.66
CA PHE A 92 -0.77 1.00 -3.34
C PHE A 92 -0.05 1.19 -4.66
N GLU A 93 1.02 0.43 -4.87
CA GLU A 93 1.42 -0.01 -6.21
C GLU A 93 0.77 -1.37 -6.51
N VAL A 94 0.06 -1.44 -7.63
CA VAL A 94 -0.67 -2.64 -8.01
C VAL A 94 -0.04 -3.29 -9.23
N TYR A 95 0.31 -4.57 -9.09
CA TYR A 95 0.91 -5.38 -10.13
C TYR A 95 0.00 -6.56 -10.48
N GLN A 96 -0.10 -6.89 -11.77
CA GLN A 96 -0.59 -8.19 -12.20
C GLN A 96 0.59 -9.16 -12.32
N VAL A 97 0.48 -10.31 -11.67
CA VAL A 97 1.58 -11.28 -11.57
C VAL A 97 1.38 -12.43 -12.56
N PHE A 98 2.41 -12.71 -13.35
CA PHE A 98 2.46 -13.79 -14.34
C PHE A 98 3.66 -14.72 -14.07
N PRO A 99 3.66 -15.96 -14.61
CA PRO A 99 4.88 -16.74 -14.67
C PRO A 99 5.98 -15.97 -15.41
N GLY A 100 7.06 -15.63 -14.70
CA GLY A 100 8.23 -14.95 -15.28
C GLY A 100 8.21 -13.42 -15.27
N SER A 101 7.09 -12.75 -14.93
CA SER A 101 7.05 -11.28 -14.87
C SER A 101 5.96 -10.74 -13.94
N ALA A 102 6.15 -9.53 -13.42
CA ALA A 102 5.08 -8.73 -12.83
C ALA A 102 4.88 -7.45 -13.66
N LYS A 103 3.63 -7.15 -13.98
CA LYS A 103 3.26 -5.97 -14.78
C LYS A 103 2.59 -4.94 -13.89
N PHE A 104 3.17 -3.74 -13.82
CA PHE A 104 2.54 -2.59 -13.15
C PHE A 104 1.20 -2.24 -13.82
N ILE A 105 0.17 -2.00 -13.00
CA ILE A 105 -1.20 -1.71 -13.45
C ILE A 105 -1.58 -0.28 -13.10
N THR A 106 -1.49 0.08 -11.81
CA THR A 106 -1.86 1.43 -11.34
C THR A 106 -1.24 1.74 -9.98
N LYS A 107 -1.29 3.02 -9.62
CA LYS A 107 -1.17 3.51 -8.24
C LYS A 107 -2.51 4.01 -7.72
N SER A 108 -2.74 3.89 -6.42
CA SER A 108 -3.90 4.46 -5.73
C SER A 108 -3.54 4.75 -4.27
N ILE A 109 -4.37 5.51 -3.57
CA ILE A 109 -4.29 5.59 -2.10
C ILE A 109 -4.55 4.18 -1.52
N ALA A 110 -3.79 3.81 -0.51
CA ALA A 110 -3.94 2.56 0.21
C ALA A 110 -5.24 2.60 1.03
N SER A 111 -6.10 1.62 0.82
CA SER A 111 -7.41 1.53 1.45
C SER A 111 -7.79 0.08 1.71
N PRO A 112 -8.82 -0.18 2.55
CA PRO A 112 -9.47 -1.48 2.51
C PRO A 112 -9.89 -1.84 1.08
N ILE A 113 -9.68 -3.09 0.70
CA ILE A 113 -10.15 -3.63 -0.58
C ILE A 113 -11.42 -4.42 -0.29
N LYS A 114 -12.57 -3.86 -0.68
CA LYS A 114 -13.91 -4.36 -0.35
C LYS A 114 -14.94 -3.82 -1.34
N ASP A 115 -16.14 -4.38 -1.30
CA ASP A 115 -17.31 -3.88 -2.02
C ASP A 115 -17.86 -2.62 -1.30
N TYR A 116 -17.68 -1.46 -1.89
CA TYR A 116 -18.09 -0.16 -1.37
C TYR A 116 -19.51 0.23 -1.78
N ASP A 117 -19.97 -0.18 -2.96
CA ASP A 117 -21.25 0.23 -3.52
C ASP A 117 -22.25 -0.92 -3.74
N SER A 118 -21.94 -2.09 -3.16
CA SER A 118 -22.79 -3.27 -3.03
C SER A 118 -23.13 -3.95 -4.36
N ASP A 119 -22.24 -3.90 -5.34
CA ASP A 119 -22.41 -4.56 -6.63
C ASP A 119 -21.61 -5.87 -6.79
N SER A 120 -21.06 -6.37 -5.68
CA SER A 120 -20.25 -7.60 -5.57
C SER A 120 -18.88 -7.55 -6.24
N MET A 121 -18.44 -6.37 -6.69
CA MET A 121 -17.05 -6.15 -7.07
C MET A 121 -16.23 -5.68 -5.85
N LEU A 122 -14.91 -5.72 -5.99
CA LEU A 122 -14.01 -5.21 -4.95
C LEU A 122 -13.39 -3.93 -5.45
N GLU A 123 -13.57 -2.83 -4.71
CA GLU A 123 -12.96 -1.55 -5.00
C GLU A 123 -11.87 -1.21 -4.00
N PHE A 124 -10.99 -0.33 -4.45
CA PHE A 124 -9.90 0.21 -3.65
C PHE A 124 -9.51 1.60 -4.17
N GLY A 125 -8.81 2.37 -3.34
CA GLY A 125 -8.43 3.73 -3.63
C GLY A 125 -9.08 4.72 -2.67
N GLY A 126 -9.01 6.00 -3.04
CA GLY A 126 -9.44 7.07 -2.15
C GLY A 126 -8.91 8.42 -2.61
N SER A 127 -8.95 9.37 -1.68
CA SER A 127 -8.40 10.72 -1.83
C SER A 127 -7.25 10.92 -0.86
N ASN A 128 -6.31 11.78 -1.23
CA ASN A 128 -5.23 12.16 -0.34
C ASN A 128 -5.69 13.26 0.64
N LEU A 129 -4.92 13.45 1.71
CA LEU A 129 -5.06 14.59 2.60
C LEU A 129 -4.81 15.89 1.82
N THR A 130 -5.71 16.86 2.00
CA THR A 130 -5.51 18.22 1.51
C THR A 130 -5.35 19.18 2.68
N GLU A 131 -4.47 20.17 2.52
CA GLU A 131 -4.35 21.26 3.47
C GLU A 131 -5.67 22.04 3.63
N VAL A 132 -5.86 22.65 4.80
CA VAL A 132 -6.99 23.55 5.04
C VAL A 132 -6.73 24.87 4.31
N HIS A 133 -7.71 25.31 3.52
CA HIS A 133 -7.59 26.57 2.80
C HIS A 133 -7.70 27.76 3.76
N PRO A 134 -6.91 28.84 3.59
CA PRO A 134 -6.86 29.96 4.54
C PRO A 134 -8.16 30.79 4.59
N SER A 135 -8.93 30.81 3.50
CA SER A 135 -10.25 31.45 3.47
C SER A 135 -11.32 30.54 4.06
N ARG A 136 -12.09 31.06 5.01
CA ARG A 136 -13.22 30.37 5.67
C ARG A 136 -14.35 29.96 4.73
N ASP A 137 -14.49 30.59 3.58
CA ASP A 137 -15.59 30.30 2.64
C ASP A 137 -15.13 29.41 1.47
N SER A 138 -13.93 28.83 1.55
CA SER A 138 -13.33 28.08 0.46
C SER A 138 -12.53 26.89 0.97
N MET A 139 -12.38 25.89 0.11
CA MET A 139 -11.53 24.73 0.32
C MET A 139 -10.81 24.38 -0.97
N TYR A 140 -9.73 23.62 -0.87
CA TYR A 140 -9.18 22.94 -2.04
C TYR A 140 -10.06 21.74 -2.37
N TYR A 141 -10.32 21.53 -3.66
CA TYR A 141 -10.97 20.32 -4.13
C TYR A 141 -10.16 19.10 -3.72
N ILE A 142 -10.81 18.08 -3.19
CA ILE A 142 -10.21 16.82 -2.74
C ILE A 142 -10.52 15.76 -3.79
N PRO A 143 -9.61 15.48 -4.74
CA PRO A 143 -9.85 14.47 -5.76
C PRO A 143 -9.73 13.08 -5.16
N SER A 144 -10.74 12.25 -5.37
CA SER A 144 -10.64 10.81 -5.13
C SER A 144 -10.34 10.06 -6.44
N LYS A 145 -9.79 8.85 -6.29
CA LYS A 145 -9.61 7.91 -7.40
C LYS A 145 -9.82 6.50 -6.90
N TYR A 146 -10.90 5.88 -7.36
CA TYR A 146 -11.24 4.49 -7.07
C TYR A 146 -11.03 3.60 -8.28
N PHE A 147 -10.73 2.34 -8.01
CA PHE A 147 -10.57 1.28 -8.98
C PHE A 147 -11.35 0.05 -8.54
N GLU A 148 -11.87 -0.68 -9.51
CA GLU A 148 -12.65 -1.89 -9.33
C GLU A 148 -11.88 -3.09 -9.90
N ILE A 149 -11.88 -4.22 -9.17
CA ILE A 149 -11.37 -5.50 -9.65
C ILE A 149 -12.53 -6.26 -10.31
N ASN A 150 -12.57 -6.26 -11.65
CA ASN A 150 -13.67 -6.80 -12.43
C ASN A 150 -13.16 -7.74 -13.52
N ASN A 151 -13.62 -9.00 -13.49
CA ASN A 151 -13.33 -10.02 -14.51
C ASN A 151 -11.86 -10.04 -14.93
N GLU A 152 -10.97 -10.31 -13.97
CA GLU A 152 -9.51 -10.43 -14.20
C GLU A 152 -8.81 -9.13 -14.60
N LYS A 153 -9.46 -7.97 -14.45
CA LYS A 153 -8.91 -6.63 -14.73
C LYS A 153 -9.09 -5.69 -13.56
N ILE A 154 -8.27 -4.66 -13.53
CA ILE A 154 -8.45 -3.49 -12.68
C ILE A 154 -8.84 -2.33 -13.57
N LEU A 155 -9.99 -1.72 -13.28
CA LEU A 155 -10.58 -0.64 -14.07
C LEU A 155 -10.81 0.58 -13.18
N PHE A 156 -10.74 1.77 -13.76
CA PHE A 156 -11.11 2.98 -13.04
C PHE A 156 -12.62 2.97 -12.76
N ASP A 157 -12.99 3.06 -11.48
CA ASP A 157 -14.38 3.17 -11.08
C ASP A 157 -14.82 4.63 -11.09
N LYS A 158 -15.40 5.02 -12.21
CA LYS A 158 -15.94 6.37 -12.39
C LYS A 158 -17.16 6.62 -11.52
N ARG A 159 -17.99 5.61 -11.26
CA ARG A 159 -19.25 5.80 -10.51
C ARG A 159 -18.93 6.16 -9.07
N LEU A 160 -18.16 5.29 -8.40
CA LEU A 160 -17.76 5.50 -7.01
C LEU A 160 -16.95 6.79 -6.87
N THR A 161 -15.98 7.04 -7.75
CA THR A 161 -15.19 8.29 -7.73
C THR A 161 -16.07 9.54 -7.83
N VAL A 162 -17.02 9.59 -8.78
CA VAL A 162 -17.91 10.76 -8.92
C VAL A 162 -18.84 10.91 -7.71
N GLN A 163 -19.30 9.80 -7.16
CA GLN A 163 -20.15 9.81 -5.98
C GLN A 163 -19.39 10.34 -4.76
N THR A 164 -18.22 9.77 -4.45
CA THR A 164 -17.39 10.19 -3.32
C THR A 164 -16.96 11.65 -3.46
N ASP A 165 -16.55 12.08 -4.66
CA ASP A 165 -16.18 13.48 -4.87
C ASP A 165 -17.34 14.43 -4.61
N LYS A 166 -18.57 14.07 -5.00
CA LYS A 166 -19.76 14.88 -4.69
C LYS A 166 -20.12 14.85 -3.22
N GLU A 167 -19.93 13.73 -2.54
CA GLU A 167 -20.18 13.59 -1.10
C GLU A 167 -19.21 14.45 -0.29
N VAL A 168 -17.92 14.44 -0.64
CA VAL A 168 -16.86 15.17 0.06
C VAL A 168 -16.81 16.64 -0.33
N ASN A 169 -16.85 16.95 -1.63
CA ASN A 169 -16.64 18.32 -2.14
C ASN A 169 -17.95 19.06 -2.45
N GLY A 170 -19.09 18.39 -2.40
CA GLY A 170 -20.38 18.90 -2.88
C GLY A 170 -20.53 18.96 -4.41
N ILE A 171 -19.43 18.79 -5.16
CA ILE A 171 -19.40 18.81 -6.63
C ILE A 171 -18.35 17.83 -7.15
N TYR A 172 -18.48 17.41 -8.41
CA TYR A 172 -17.44 16.66 -9.12
C TYR A 172 -16.76 17.54 -10.17
N LEU A 173 -15.43 17.55 -10.19
CA LEU A 173 -14.61 18.22 -11.19
C LEU A 173 -13.81 17.20 -11.99
N ALA A 174 -14.14 17.05 -13.29
CA ALA A 174 -13.38 16.19 -14.21
C ALA A 174 -11.91 16.62 -14.39
N GLN A 175 -11.60 17.89 -14.09
CA GLN A 175 -10.24 18.44 -14.10
C GLN A 175 -10.00 19.13 -12.75
N PRO A 176 -9.51 18.40 -11.73
CA PRO A 176 -9.38 18.91 -10.36
C PRO A 176 -8.13 19.78 -10.16
N LEU A 177 -7.15 19.70 -11.07
CA LEU A 177 -5.87 20.41 -10.99
C LEU A 177 -6.03 21.90 -11.32
N ASP A 178 -5.21 22.74 -10.70
CA ASP A 178 -5.17 24.17 -10.97
C ASP A 178 -4.54 24.50 -12.35
N LYS A 179 -4.39 25.79 -12.67
CA LYS A 179 -3.82 26.24 -13.96
C LYS A 179 -2.36 25.85 -14.16
N LYS A 180 -1.65 25.47 -13.09
CA LYS A 180 -0.25 25.01 -13.12
C LYS A 180 -0.16 23.47 -13.15
N GLY A 181 -1.31 22.77 -13.16
CA GLY A 181 -1.36 21.31 -13.04
C GLY A 181 -1.08 20.82 -11.62
N ILE A 182 -1.14 21.69 -10.62
CA ILE A 182 -0.89 21.37 -9.21
C ILE A 182 -2.24 21.17 -8.52
N CYS A 183 -2.32 20.17 -7.64
CA CYS A 183 -3.49 19.99 -6.80
C CYS A 183 -3.61 21.18 -5.82
N CYS A 184 -4.77 21.81 -5.65
CA CYS A 184 -6.03 21.57 -6.36
C CYS A 184 -6.82 22.86 -6.57
N LYS A 185 -7.81 22.83 -7.48
CA LYS A 185 -8.72 23.97 -7.69
C LYS A 185 -9.43 24.35 -6.40
N VAL A 186 -9.59 25.64 -6.18
CA VAL A 186 -10.34 26.19 -5.04
C VAL A 186 -11.84 26.17 -5.37
N ILE A 187 -12.63 25.67 -4.42
CA ILE A 187 -14.09 25.59 -4.51
C ILE A 187 -14.73 26.24 -3.26
N PRO A 188 -15.97 26.73 -3.35
CA PRO A 188 -16.68 27.22 -2.17
C PRO A 188 -17.07 26.05 -1.27
N ILE A 189 -16.89 26.19 0.05
CA ILE A 189 -17.36 25.17 1.01
C ILE A 189 -18.89 25.09 0.97
N THR A 190 -19.44 23.88 1.17
CA THR A 190 -20.88 23.67 1.07
C THR A 190 -21.63 24.39 2.21
N LYS A 191 -22.92 24.66 2.01
CA LYS A 191 -23.76 25.23 3.09
C LYS A 191 -23.91 24.26 4.28
N ALA A 192 -23.77 22.96 4.05
CA ALA A 192 -23.87 21.94 5.09
C ALA A 192 -22.64 21.94 6.00
N GLU A 193 -21.43 22.00 5.41
CA GLU A 193 -20.17 22.10 6.15
C GLU A 193 -20.07 23.41 6.94
N ARG A 194 -20.49 24.53 6.35
CA ARG A 194 -20.59 25.82 7.08
C ARG A 194 -21.45 25.76 8.33
N LYS A 195 -22.48 24.91 8.36
CA LYS A 195 -23.33 24.71 9.54
C LYS A 195 -22.71 23.76 10.55
N ALA A 196 -21.89 22.82 10.12
CA ALA A 196 -21.16 21.91 11.00
C ALA A 196 -20.04 22.65 11.74
N GLU A 197 -19.27 23.51 11.05
CA GLU A 197 -18.21 24.32 11.66
C GLU A 197 -18.72 25.31 12.70
N ARG A 198 -19.92 25.89 12.48
CA ARG A 198 -20.53 26.85 13.43
C ARG A 198 -21.07 26.21 14.71
N LYS A 199 -21.10 24.89 14.80
CA LYS A 199 -21.58 24.14 15.97
C LYS A 199 -20.46 23.65 16.89
N ASN A 200 -19.21 23.76 16.44
CA ASN A 200 -18.01 23.52 17.23
C ASN A 200 -17.40 24.84 17.70
#